data_AF-A0A163S1T4-F1
#
_entry.id   AF-A0A163S1T4-F1
#
_cell.length_a   1.000
_cell.length_b   1.000
_cell.length_c   1.000
_cell.angle_alpha   90.00
_cell.angle_beta   90.00
_cell.angle_gamma   90.00
#
_symmetry.space_group_name_H-M   'P 1'
#
loop_
_entity.id
_entity.type
_entity.pdbx_description
1 polymer ?
#
loop_
_entity_poly.entity_id
_entity_poly.type
_entity_poly.pdbx_seq_one_letter_code
_entity_poly.pdbx_strand_id
1 'polypeptide(L)'
;MNSPRRRRPVALTTTITLGVLAVSLVAGCTPEEKDVASAGLGLVPVPTDVRVDGGGAFVLDADSTIALVTPEVMAPDVHHVGEELAEHLGTATGFDLPLGPAVDGAVGEIRLELVPDTEVVWERDGLLDDTGVDAYELTVDDEQIVLTATSPPGLFRGVQTLRQLFPAQIDATTVQEEPAGGWTAPAVTISDEPRFAYRGAMLDVARRFYPVESVKRFIDHASTYKLNALHLHLTDDQGWRIAVDALPELTEVGSTTQEGWEPRSRQATARP
;
A
#
# COMPACT_ATOMS: atom_id res chain seq x y z
N MET A 1 -43.04 79.41 -33.83
CA MET A 1 -44.32 79.18 -33.13
C MET A 1 -44.05 79.06 -31.63
N ASN A 2 -44.51 80.09 -30.91
CA ASN A 2 -44.72 80.32 -29.47
C ASN A 2 -43.73 79.80 -28.41
N SER A 3 -42.93 80.75 -27.91
CA SER A 3 -42.43 80.84 -26.51
C SER A 3 -43.60 81.01 -25.50
N PRO A 4 -43.38 81.27 -24.18
CA PRO A 4 -42.22 81.09 -23.30
C PRO A 4 -42.60 80.42 -21.94
N ARG A 5 -41.63 80.18 -21.03
CA ARG A 5 -41.61 80.69 -19.63
C ARG A 5 -40.62 79.95 -18.71
N ARG A 6 -39.80 80.74 -18.02
CA ARG A 6 -38.97 80.40 -16.84
C ARG A 6 -39.82 79.87 -15.68
N ARG A 7 -39.31 78.92 -14.89
CA ARG A 7 -39.60 78.79 -13.43
C ARG A 7 -38.39 78.24 -12.64
N ARG A 8 -38.41 78.61 -11.35
CA ARG A 8 -37.38 78.64 -10.28
C ARG A 8 -37.06 77.27 -9.66
N PRO A 9 -35.99 77.15 -8.84
CA PRO A 9 -35.60 75.90 -8.20
C PRO A 9 -36.44 75.61 -6.94
N VAL A 10 -36.65 74.33 -6.64
CA VAL A 10 -37.15 73.84 -5.35
C VAL A 10 -36.20 72.75 -4.89
N ALA A 11 -35.59 72.96 -3.72
CA ALA A 11 -34.80 71.97 -3.02
C ALA A 11 -35.72 70.92 -2.41
N LEU A 12 -35.39 69.64 -2.60
CA LEU A 12 -36.01 68.53 -1.88
C LEU A 12 -34.92 67.76 -1.13
N THR A 13 -34.93 67.91 0.19
CA THR A 13 -34.16 67.15 1.17
C THR A 13 -34.50 65.67 1.10
N THR A 14 -33.50 64.83 0.80
CA THR A 14 -33.62 63.37 0.88
C THR A 14 -33.11 62.89 2.23
N THR A 15 -34.03 62.35 3.04
CA THR A 15 -33.77 61.69 4.31
C THR A 15 -33.08 60.34 4.07
N ILE A 16 -31.94 60.11 4.71
CA ILE A 16 -31.22 58.82 4.71
C ILE A 16 -31.82 57.93 5.80
N THR A 17 -32.49 56.85 5.41
CA THR A 17 -32.85 55.73 6.31
C THR A 17 -31.71 54.72 6.32
N LEU A 18 -31.03 54.62 7.46
CA LEU A 18 -29.97 53.65 7.74
C LEU A 18 -30.62 52.28 8.02
N GLY A 19 -30.63 51.39 7.03
CA GLY A 19 -31.01 50.00 7.20
C GLY A 19 -29.87 49.21 7.84
N VAL A 20 -30.04 48.77 9.08
CA VAL A 20 -29.13 47.84 9.77
C VAL A 20 -29.32 46.45 9.16
N LEU A 21 -28.35 46.02 8.35
CA LEU A 21 -28.27 44.63 7.88
C LEU A 21 -27.57 43.80 8.95
N ALA A 22 -28.35 43.04 9.73
CA ALA A 22 -27.82 42.05 10.65
C ALA A 22 -27.27 40.87 9.84
N VAL A 23 -25.94 40.84 9.67
CA VAL A 23 -25.23 39.66 9.15
C VAL A 23 -25.09 38.68 10.30
N SER A 24 -25.98 37.69 10.35
CA SER A 24 -25.82 36.53 11.23
C SER A 24 -24.63 35.71 10.75
N LEU A 25 -23.49 35.82 11.44
CA LEU A 25 -22.40 34.84 11.32
C LEU A 25 -22.91 33.50 11.86
N VAL A 26 -23.37 32.64 10.96
CA VAL A 26 -23.48 31.22 11.25
C VAL A 26 -22.04 30.70 11.21
N ALA A 27 -21.42 30.62 12.38
CA ALA A 27 -20.20 29.84 12.56
C ALA A 27 -20.59 28.37 12.34
N GLY A 28 -20.54 27.94 11.08
CA GLY A 28 -20.53 26.53 10.76
C GLY A 28 -19.25 25.96 11.36
N CYS A 29 -19.39 25.08 12.35
CA CYS A 29 -18.34 24.14 12.69
C CYS A 29 -18.10 23.29 11.45
N THR A 30 -17.19 23.71 10.58
CA THR A 30 -16.45 22.77 9.75
C THR A 30 -15.68 21.89 10.73
N PRO A 31 -15.88 20.57 10.74
CA PRO A 31 -15.00 19.68 11.47
C PRO A 31 -13.58 20.00 11.00
N GLU A 32 -12.72 20.31 11.96
CA GLU A 32 -11.30 20.51 11.74
C GLU A 32 -10.77 19.22 11.11
N GLU A 33 -10.45 19.29 9.82
CA GLU A 33 -9.80 18.23 9.06
C GLU A 33 -8.42 18.03 9.70
N LYS A 34 -8.35 17.09 10.64
CA LYS A 34 -7.09 16.74 11.28
C LYS A 34 -6.17 16.19 10.20
N ASP A 35 -5.06 16.90 9.99
CA ASP A 35 -3.90 16.44 9.23
C ASP A 35 -3.68 14.94 9.47
N VAL A 36 -3.85 14.16 8.40
CA VAL A 36 -3.70 12.70 8.31
C VAL A 36 -2.20 12.36 8.33
N ALA A 37 -1.49 12.82 9.36
CA ALA A 37 -0.29 12.11 9.79
C ALA A 37 -0.82 10.88 10.53
N SER A 38 -0.68 9.70 9.90
CA SER A 38 -1.09 8.36 10.35
C SER A 38 -1.72 8.34 11.75
N ALA A 39 -2.97 7.88 11.85
CA ALA A 39 -3.76 7.86 13.09
C ALA A 39 -3.19 6.94 14.21
N GLY A 40 -1.90 7.05 14.54
CA GLY A 40 -1.14 6.22 15.47
C GLY A 40 -0.70 4.86 14.92
N LEU A 41 -1.14 4.46 13.72
CA LEU A 41 -0.99 3.09 13.22
C LEU A 41 0.41 2.72 12.71
N GLY A 42 1.30 3.70 12.49
CA GLY A 42 2.69 3.42 12.09
C GLY A 42 2.87 2.81 10.69
N LEU A 43 1.88 2.92 9.81
CA LEU A 43 1.91 2.38 8.44
C LEU A 43 3.01 2.99 7.58
N VAL A 44 3.74 2.14 6.85
CA VAL A 44 4.80 2.52 5.92
C VAL A 44 4.64 1.78 4.57
N PRO A 45 4.59 2.50 3.44
CA PRO A 45 4.40 3.95 3.31
C PRO A 45 3.09 4.44 3.94
N VAL A 46 3.00 5.74 4.22
CA VAL A 46 1.74 6.35 4.70
C VAL A 46 0.71 6.27 3.57
N PRO A 47 -0.47 5.67 3.79
CA PRO A 47 -1.53 5.61 2.77
C PRO A 47 -2.08 6.98 2.40
N THR A 48 -2.72 7.08 1.24
CA THR A 48 -3.39 8.32 0.78
C THR A 48 -4.41 8.84 1.81
N ASP A 49 -5.32 7.98 2.28
CA ASP A 49 -6.32 8.32 3.31
C ASP A 49 -6.45 7.19 4.34
N VAL A 50 -6.57 7.57 5.61
CA VAL A 50 -6.73 6.64 6.74
C VAL A 50 -7.76 7.20 7.72
N ARG A 51 -8.81 6.44 7.98
CA ARG A 51 -9.86 6.77 8.96
C ARG A 51 -9.95 5.66 9.98
N VAL A 52 -9.55 5.94 11.21
CA VAL A 52 -9.73 5.00 12.33
C VAL A 52 -11.16 5.09 12.82
N ASP A 53 -11.86 3.98 12.75
CA ASP A 53 -13.25 3.87 13.16
C ASP A 53 -13.31 3.54 14.65
N GLY A 54 -14.36 4.01 15.33
CA GLY A 54 -14.56 3.74 16.77
C GLY A 54 -15.07 2.32 17.08
N GLY A 55 -15.07 1.43 16.09
CA GLY A 55 -15.57 0.05 16.17
C GLY A 55 -14.64 -0.90 16.92
N GLY A 56 -15.08 -2.15 17.08
CA GLY A 56 -14.26 -3.21 17.65
C GLY A 56 -13.14 -3.65 16.69
N ALA A 57 -12.07 -4.25 17.21
CA ALA A 57 -10.99 -4.78 16.38
C ALA A 57 -11.36 -6.14 15.78
N PHE A 58 -10.92 -6.41 14.55
CA PHE A 58 -10.92 -7.74 13.97
C PHE A 58 -10.02 -8.66 14.79
N VAL A 59 -10.45 -9.92 14.99
CA VAL A 59 -9.65 -10.95 15.66
C VAL A 59 -9.39 -12.07 14.67
N LEU A 60 -8.11 -12.30 14.35
CA LEU A 60 -7.68 -13.46 13.57
C LEU A 60 -7.53 -14.66 14.51
N ASP A 61 -8.18 -15.77 14.16
CA ASP A 61 -8.16 -17.01 14.92
C ASP A 61 -8.05 -18.25 14.01
N ALA A 62 -8.13 -19.43 14.62
CA ALA A 62 -8.00 -20.71 13.92
C ALA A 62 -9.22 -21.10 13.07
N ASP A 63 -10.36 -20.42 13.24
CA ASP A 63 -11.59 -20.65 12.48
C ASP A 63 -11.73 -19.63 11.32
N SER A 64 -10.85 -18.63 11.28
CA SER A 64 -10.81 -17.58 10.25
C SER A 64 -10.50 -18.15 8.86
N THR A 65 -11.07 -17.52 7.83
CA THR A 65 -10.94 -17.97 6.43
C THR A 65 -10.52 -16.82 5.52
N ILE A 66 -10.00 -17.16 4.32
CA ILE A 66 -9.72 -16.18 3.28
C ILE A 66 -10.70 -16.39 2.12
N ALA A 67 -11.53 -15.39 1.86
CA ALA A 67 -12.49 -15.41 0.77
C ALA A 67 -11.95 -14.70 -0.47
N LEU A 68 -12.11 -15.30 -1.64
CA LEU A 68 -11.74 -14.72 -2.92
C LEU A 68 -12.98 -14.40 -3.74
N VAL A 69 -13.17 -13.12 -4.07
CA VAL A 69 -14.24 -12.64 -4.96
C VAL A 69 -13.57 -12.09 -6.21
N THR A 70 -13.61 -12.84 -7.31
CA THR A 70 -12.88 -12.47 -8.54
C THR A 70 -13.60 -12.99 -9.78
N PRO A 71 -13.53 -12.27 -10.91
CA PRO A 71 -13.83 -12.85 -12.22
C PRO A 71 -12.96 -14.08 -12.50
N GLU A 72 -13.52 -15.08 -13.19
CA GLU A 72 -12.87 -16.36 -13.50
C GLU A 72 -11.51 -16.20 -14.22
N VAL A 73 -11.41 -15.19 -15.09
CA VAL A 73 -10.19 -14.94 -15.89
C VAL A 73 -9.00 -14.50 -15.03
N MET A 74 -9.24 -13.78 -13.94
CA MET A 74 -8.21 -13.28 -13.03
C MET A 74 -8.03 -14.18 -11.79
N ALA A 75 -8.81 -15.27 -11.70
CA ALA A 75 -8.78 -16.17 -10.56
C ALA A 75 -7.39 -16.72 -10.22
N PRO A 76 -6.52 -17.10 -11.19
CA PRO A 76 -5.18 -17.58 -10.86
C PRO A 76 -4.32 -16.56 -10.10
N ASP A 77 -4.36 -15.29 -10.52
CA ASP A 77 -3.53 -14.23 -9.91
C ASP A 77 -4.05 -13.88 -8.51
N VAL A 78 -5.38 -13.79 -8.34
CA VAL A 78 -6.00 -13.53 -7.03
C VAL A 78 -5.79 -14.70 -6.08
N HIS A 79 -5.85 -15.94 -6.58
CA HIS A 79 -5.56 -17.13 -5.79
C HIS A 79 -4.13 -17.12 -5.27
N HIS A 80 -3.16 -16.71 -6.10
CA HIS A 80 -1.77 -16.58 -5.67
C HIS A 80 -1.61 -15.54 -4.54
N VAL A 81 -2.28 -14.39 -4.63
CA VAL A 81 -2.28 -13.37 -3.57
C VAL A 81 -2.89 -13.92 -2.27
N GLY A 82 -3.99 -14.67 -2.38
CA GLY A 82 -4.62 -15.32 -1.23
C GLY A 82 -3.74 -16.39 -0.58
N GLU A 83 -3.06 -17.22 -1.38
CA GLU A 83 -2.11 -18.23 -0.87
C GLU A 83 -0.93 -17.60 -0.15
N GLU A 84 -0.36 -16.52 -0.69
CA GLU A 84 0.74 -15.81 -0.05
C GLU A 84 0.31 -15.18 1.28
N LEU A 85 -0.91 -14.62 1.34
CA LEU A 85 -1.48 -14.10 2.58
C LEU A 85 -1.71 -15.22 3.61
N ALA A 86 -2.32 -16.34 3.20
CA ALA A 86 -2.53 -17.50 4.07
C ALA A 86 -1.21 -18.03 4.63
N GLU A 87 -0.20 -18.19 3.76
CA GLU A 87 1.11 -18.70 4.15
C GLU A 87 1.81 -17.75 5.15
N HIS A 88 1.79 -16.45 4.90
CA HIS A 88 2.38 -15.46 5.81
C HIS A 88 1.71 -15.46 7.18
N LEU A 89 0.38 -15.31 7.22
CA LEU A 89 -0.36 -15.27 8.47
C LEU A 89 -0.21 -16.61 9.21
N GLY A 90 -0.42 -17.73 8.52
CA GLY A 90 -0.30 -19.08 9.09
C GLY A 90 1.09 -19.41 9.63
N THR A 91 2.16 -18.86 9.03
CA THR A 91 3.54 -19.08 9.52
C THR A 91 3.75 -18.52 10.92
N ALA A 92 3.23 -17.33 11.20
CA ALA A 92 3.40 -16.68 12.50
C ALA A 92 2.37 -17.18 13.53
N THR A 93 1.12 -17.40 13.12
CA THR A 93 0.03 -17.80 14.04
C THR A 93 -0.03 -19.30 14.29
N GLY A 94 0.41 -20.11 13.33
CA GLY A 94 0.18 -21.56 13.31
C GLY A 94 -1.23 -21.97 12.87
N PHE A 95 -2.04 -21.04 12.38
CA PHE A 95 -3.39 -21.32 11.88
C PHE A 95 -3.38 -21.85 10.43
N ASP A 96 -4.34 -22.70 10.12
CA ASP A 96 -4.65 -23.12 8.76
C ASP A 96 -5.79 -22.24 8.25
N LEU A 97 -5.50 -21.35 7.29
CA LEU A 97 -6.44 -20.34 6.79
C LEU A 97 -6.91 -20.75 5.39
N PRO A 98 -8.01 -21.51 5.27
CA PRO A 98 -8.44 -22.04 3.98
C PRO A 98 -8.95 -20.92 3.07
N LEU A 99 -8.60 -21.05 1.79
CA LEU A 99 -9.14 -20.21 0.72
C LEU A 99 -10.50 -20.75 0.25
N GLY A 100 -11.46 -19.86 0.02
CA GLY A 100 -12.80 -20.24 -0.45
C GLY A 100 -13.58 -19.10 -1.09
N PRO A 101 -14.83 -19.37 -1.54
CA PRO A 101 -15.74 -18.31 -1.94
C PRO A 101 -16.19 -17.52 -0.71
N ALA A 102 -16.54 -16.24 -0.90
CA ALA A 102 -17.13 -15.42 0.14
C ALA A 102 -18.45 -15.99 0.66
N VAL A 103 -18.66 -15.90 1.97
CA VAL A 103 -19.88 -16.33 2.63
C VAL A 103 -20.60 -15.11 3.22
N ASP A 104 -21.87 -14.94 2.86
CA ASP A 104 -22.69 -13.84 3.37
C ASP A 104 -22.86 -13.92 4.89
N GLY A 105 -22.48 -12.85 5.59
CA GLY A 105 -22.57 -12.77 7.05
C GLY A 105 -21.53 -13.62 7.78
N ALA A 106 -20.43 -13.97 7.12
CA ALA A 106 -19.29 -14.60 7.78
C ALA A 106 -18.67 -13.66 8.82
N VAL A 107 -18.20 -14.25 9.92
CA VAL A 107 -17.43 -13.57 10.97
C VAL A 107 -16.05 -14.21 10.98
N GLY A 108 -14.99 -13.42 11.07
CA GLY A 108 -13.60 -13.89 10.95
C GLY A 108 -13.13 -14.12 9.50
N GLU A 109 -13.84 -13.57 8.51
CA GLU A 109 -13.47 -13.70 7.09
C GLU A 109 -12.54 -12.54 6.68
N ILE A 110 -11.42 -12.87 6.02
CA ILE A 110 -10.60 -11.91 5.27
C ILE A 110 -10.96 -12.05 3.80
N ARG A 111 -11.61 -11.04 3.24
CA ARG A 111 -12.10 -11.05 1.87
C ARG A 111 -11.22 -10.24 0.94
N LEU A 112 -10.77 -10.87 -0.14
CA LEU A 112 -10.05 -10.24 -1.24
C LEU A 112 -11.01 -10.10 -2.43
N GLU A 113 -11.43 -8.87 -2.72
CA GLU A 113 -12.41 -8.55 -3.76
C GLU A 113 -11.76 -7.85 -4.95
N LEU A 114 -11.74 -8.51 -6.10
CA LEU A 114 -11.37 -7.92 -7.37
C LEU A 114 -12.62 -7.43 -8.09
N VAL A 115 -12.80 -6.11 -8.14
CA VAL A 115 -13.95 -5.45 -8.75
C VAL A 115 -13.60 -4.81 -10.09
N PRO A 116 -14.55 -4.70 -11.04
CA PRO A 116 -14.33 -3.95 -12.27
C PRO A 116 -13.98 -2.48 -11.99
N ASP A 117 -13.09 -1.89 -12.80
CA ASP A 117 -12.68 -0.48 -12.70
C ASP A 117 -13.85 0.51 -12.81
N THR A 118 -14.98 0.09 -13.37
CA THR A 118 -16.20 0.90 -13.47
C THR A 118 -17.01 0.99 -12.18
N GLU A 119 -16.72 0.14 -11.19
CA GLU A 119 -17.48 0.04 -9.94
C GLU A 119 -16.82 0.79 -8.77
N VAL A 120 -15.57 1.25 -8.94
CA VAL A 120 -14.85 2.04 -7.93
C VAL A 120 -14.62 3.45 -8.43
N VAL A 121 -15.09 4.43 -7.65
CA VAL A 121 -14.77 5.85 -7.89
C VAL A 121 -13.59 6.21 -7.01
N TRP A 122 -12.39 6.01 -7.55
CA TRP A 122 -11.18 6.56 -6.96
C TRP A 122 -11.24 8.10 -7.05
N GLU A 123 -11.12 8.81 -5.92
CA GLU A 123 -10.90 10.27 -5.94
C GLU A 123 -9.49 10.56 -6.49
N ARG A 124 -9.31 10.42 -7.80
CA ARG A 124 -8.02 10.59 -8.47
C ARG A 124 -7.82 12.05 -8.82
N ASP A 125 -6.67 12.60 -8.44
CA ASP A 125 -6.24 13.92 -8.91
C ASP A 125 -5.71 13.81 -10.36
N GLY A 126 -6.62 13.56 -11.30
CA GLY A 126 -6.52 13.94 -12.72
C GLY A 126 -5.40 13.38 -13.60
N LEU A 127 -4.45 12.59 -13.10
CA LEU A 127 -3.42 11.95 -13.92
C LEU A 127 -3.86 10.54 -14.35
N LEU A 128 -4.03 10.36 -15.66
CA LEU A 128 -4.20 9.08 -16.33
C LEU A 128 -2.88 8.29 -16.26
N ASP A 129 -2.52 7.85 -15.07
CA ASP A 129 -1.27 7.13 -14.81
C ASP A 129 -1.56 5.66 -14.49
N ASP A 130 -0.61 4.80 -14.85
CA ASP A 130 -0.54 3.36 -14.53
C ASP A 130 -0.52 3.08 -13.01
N THR A 131 -0.65 4.11 -12.16
CA THR A 131 -0.72 3.99 -10.69
C THR A 131 -1.99 3.32 -10.20
N GLY A 132 -3.09 3.45 -10.95
CA GLY A 132 -4.38 2.86 -10.59
C GLY A 132 -4.33 1.33 -10.47
N VAL A 133 -3.36 0.66 -11.12
CA VAL A 133 -3.21 -0.80 -11.03
C VAL A 133 -2.69 -1.28 -9.67
N ASP A 134 -2.12 -0.36 -8.87
CA ASP A 134 -1.59 -0.62 -7.53
C ASP A 134 -2.56 -0.08 -6.44
N ALA A 135 -3.70 0.51 -6.82
CA ALA A 135 -4.67 1.10 -5.89
C ALA A 135 -5.54 0.05 -5.20
N TYR A 136 -5.95 0.33 -3.96
CA TYR A 136 -6.83 -0.54 -3.18
C TYR A 136 -7.61 0.24 -2.10
N GLU A 137 -8.71 -0.32 -1.65
CA GLU A 137 -9.43 0.06 -0.44
C GLU A 137 -9.42 -1.08 0.56
N LEU A 138 -9.16 -0.80 1.83
CA LEU A 138 -9.13 -1.77 2.91
C LEU A 138 -10.04 -1.29 4.03
N THR A 139 -11.06 -2.08 4.35
CA THR A 139 -11.95 -1.87 5.49
C THR A 139 -11.76 -2.99 6.50
N VAL A 140 -11.62 -2.63 7.77
CA VAL A 140 -11.51 -3.54 8.90
C VAL A 140 -12.57 -3.16 9.92
N ASP A 141 -13.37 -4.13 10.34
CA ASP A 141 -14.29 -4.01 11.47
C ASP A 141 -14.16 -5.25 12.39
N ASP A 142 -15.06 -5.42 13.37
CA ASP A 142 -15.02 -6.54 14.31
C ASP A 142 -15.60 -7.86 13.75
N GLU A 143 -16.18 -7.84 12.54
CA GLU A 143 -16.74 -9.01 11.89
C GLU A 143 -15.83 -9.52 10.77
N GLN A 144 -15.25 -8.64 9.95
CA GLN A 144 -14.49 -9.02 8.76
C GLN A 144 -13.42 -8.00 8.36
N ILE A 145 -12.53 -8.45 7.48
CA ILE A 145 -11.63 -7.57 6.72
C ILE A 145 -12.04 -7.66 5.26
N VAL A 146 -12.25 -6.51 4.61
CA VAL A 146 -12.54 -6.44 3.18
C VAL A 146 -11.46 -5.63 2.48
N LEU A 147 -10.71 -6.28 1.60
CA LEU A 147 -9.71 -5.66 0.74
C LEU A 147 -10.19 -5.68 -0.71
N THR A 148 -10.46 -4.51 -1.26
CA THR A 148 -11.00 -4.33 -2.60
C THR A 148 -9.99 -3.65 -3.51
N ALA A 149 -9.83 -4.13 -4.75
CA ALA A 149 -9.01 -3.49 -5.77
C ALA A 149 -9.52 -3.77 -7.19
N THR A 150 -9.01 -3.04 -8.18
CA THR A 150 -9.37 -3.22 -9.60
C THR A 150 -8.40 -4.10 -10.36
N SER A 151 -7.27 -4.49 -9.74
CA SER A 151 -6.27 -5.38 -10.32
C SER A 151 -5.52 -6.20 -9.26
N PRO A 152 -5.01 -7.39 -9.61
CA PRO A 152 -4.25 -8.23 -8.67
C PRO A 152 -3.06 -7.53 -7.99
N PRO A 153 -2.28 -6.65 -8.65
CA PRO A 153 -1.23 -5.89 -7.96
C PRO A 153 -1.76 -4.98 -6.85
N GLY A 154 -2.94 -4.38 -7.02
CA GLY A 154 -3.62 -3.58 -6.00
C GLY A 154 -3.98 -4.40 -4.76
N LEU A 155 -4.58 -5.59 -4.94
CA LEU A 155 -4.79 -6.54 -3.86
C LEU A 155 -3.47 -6.89 -3.16
N PHE A 156 -2.43 -7.18 -3.92
CA PHE A 156 -1.11 -7.48 -3.36
C PHE A 156 -0.56 -6.30 -2.53
N ARG A 157 -0.74 -5.03 -2.95
CA ARG A 157 -0.32 -3.85 -2.16
C ARG A 157 -1.13 -3.72 -0.89
N GLY A 158 -2.44 -3.95 -0.96
CA GLY A 158 -3.33 -3.89 0.18
C GLY A 158 -3.00 -4.95 1.23
N VAL A 159 -2.62 -6.16 0.81
CA VAL A 159 -2.10 -7.21 1.70
C VAL A 159 -0.89 -6.71 2.50
N GLN A 160 0.02 -5.94 1.90
CA GLN A 160 1.17 -5.39 2.64
C GLN A 160 0.77 -4.37 3.70
N THR A 161 -0.33 -3.63 3.47
CA THR A 161 -0.90 -2.74 4.50
C THR A 161 -1.60 -3.54 5.59
N LEU A 162 -2.41 -4.54 5.20
CA LEU A 162 -3.12 -5.39 6.13
C LEU A 162 -2.17 -6.06 7.13
N ARG A 163 -1.03 -6.60 6.66
CA ARG A 163 -0.01 -7.18 7.53
C ARG A 163 0.50 -6.21 8.59
N GLN A 164 0.66 -4.93 8.25
CA GLN A 164 1.12 -3.90 9.18
C GLN A 164 0.07 -3.48 10.22
N LEU A 165 -1.21 -3.85 10.03
CA LEU A 165 -2.27 -3.59 11.00
C LEU A 165 -2.30 -4.59 12.15
N PHE A 166 -1.74 -5.80 11.93
CA PHE A 166 -1.60 -6.82 12.96
C PHE A 166 -0.37 -6.55 13.86
N PRO A 167 -0.26 -7.23 15.02
CA PRO A 167 0.93 -7.13 15.87
C PRO A 167 2.19 -7.52 15.11
N ALA A 168 3.33 -6.87 15.42
CA ALA A 168 4.60 -7.04 14.69
C ALA A 168 5.09 -8.50 14.58
N GLN A 169 4.67 -9.37 15.48
CA GLN A 169 4.94 -10.81 15.47
C GLN A 169 4.36 -11.52 14.24
N ILE A 170 3.39 -10.92 13.54
CA ILE A 170 2.73 -11.51 12.37
C ILE A 170 3.68 -11.72 11.19
N ASP A 171 4.77 -10.95 11.13
CA ASP A 171 5.80 -11.06 10.10
C ASP A 171 6.94 -12.04 10.49
N ALA A 172 6.78 -12.79 11.59
CA ALA A 172 7.76 -13.78 12.01
C ALA A 172 7.79 -14.99 11.06
N THR A 173 8.99 -15.53 10.81
CA THR A 173 9.19 -16.71 9.96
C THR A 173 9.05 -18.04 10.71
N THR A 174 8.53 -18.01 11.93
CA THR A 174 8.24 -19.19 12.76
C THR A 174 7.00 -18.91 13.58
N VAL A 175 6.31 -19.96 14.03
CA VAL A 175 5.16 -19.84 14.93
C VAL A 175 5.55 -19.08 16.19
N GLN A 176 4.72 -18.11 16.57
CA GLN A 176 4.89 -17.27 17.75
C GLN A 176 3.84 -17.63 18.80
N GLU A 177 4.13 -17.30 20.06
CA GLU A 177 3.08 -17.26 21.09
C GLU A 177 2.10 -16.14 20.78
N GLU A 178 0.82 -16.38 21.04
CA GLU A 178 -0.22 -15.38 20.83
C GLU A 178 0.09 -14.11 21.66
N PRO A 179 0.08 -12.91 21.03
CA PRO A 179 0.27 -11.67 21.75
C PRO A 179 -0.79 -11.48 22.85
N ALA A 180 -0.47 -10.72 23.91
CA ALA A 180 -1.39 -10.52 25.04
C ALA A 180 -2.76 -9.88 24.68
N GLY A 181 -2.88 -9.27 23.49
CA GLY A 181 -4.13 -8.72 22.94
C GLY A 181 -4.68 -9.51 21.74
N GLY A 182 -4.20 -10.73 21.50
CA GLY A 182 -4.54 -11.56 20.35
C GLY A 182 -3.92 -11.08 19.04
N TRP A 183 -4.17 -11.83 17.97
CA TRP A 183 -3.87 -11.45 16.60
C TRP A 183 -4.93 -10.47 16.08
N THR A 184 -4.86 -9.22 16.52
CA THR A 184 -5.92 -8.24 16.26
C THR A 184 -5.52 -7.15 15.26
N ALA A 185 -6.47 -6.70 14.45
CA ALA A 185 -6.34 -5.54 13.57
C ALA A 185 -7.40 -4.48 13.95
N PRO A 186 -7.02 -3.20 14.12
CA PRO A 186 -7.96 -2.16 14.56
C PRO A 186 -9.01 -1.84 13.50
N ALA A 187 -10.20 -1.41 13.92
CA ALA A 187 -11.21 -0.90 13.01
C ALA A 187 -10.69 0.33 12.25
N VAL A 188 -10.62 0.21 10.92
CA VAL A 188 -10.04 1.24 10.07
C VAL A 188 -10.56 1.11 8.64
N THR A 189 -10.77 2.26 8.01
CA THR A 189 -10.98 2.36 6.57
C THR A 189 -9.77 3.06 5.95
N ILE A 190 -9.17 2.46 4.92
CA ILE A 190 -7.99 2.95 4.22
C ILE A 190 -8.28 2.96 2.72
N SER A 191 -7.97 4.08 2.06
CA SER A 191 -7.91 4.17 0.60
C SER A 191 -6.50 4.59 0.22
N ASP A 192 -5.87 3.86 -0.69
CA ASP A 192 -4.47 4.07 -1.00
C ASP A 192 -4.17 3.89 -2.49
N GLU A 193 -3.31 4.76 -3.01
CA GLU A 193 -2.74 4.65 -4.35
C GLU A 193 -1.32 5.24 -4.35
N PRO A 194 -0.39 4.70 -5.15
CA PRO A 194 0.96 5.22 -5.15
C PRO A 194 1.01 6.57 -5.89
N ARG A 195 1.70 7.54 -5.28
CA ARG A 195 2.03 8.82 -5.93
C ARG A 195 2.82 8.66 -7.24
N PHE A 196 3.63 7.61 -7.35
CA PHE A 196 4.49 7.37 -8.52
C PHE A 196 4.37 5.91 -8.98
N ALA A 197 4.25 5.71 -10.29
CA ALA A 197 4.15 4.38 -10.89
C ALA A 197 5.43 3.55 -10.74
N TYR A 198 6.62 4.18 -10.79
CA TYR A 198 7.89 3.47 -10.62
C TYR A 198 8.47 3.66 -9.22
N ARG A 199 8.60 2.57 -8.45
CA ARG A 199 9.13 2.56 -7.08
C ARG A 199 10.18 1.44 -6.99
N GLY A 200 11.42 1.79 -7.31
CA GLY A 200 12.49 0.82 -7.52
C GLY A 200 13.49 0.69 -6.38
N ALA A 201 14.02 -0.52 -6.22
CA ALA A 201 15.25 -0.79 -5.48
C ALA A 201 16.33 -1.32 -6.44
N MET A 202 17.57 -0.83 -6.29
CA MET A 202 18.73 -1.36 -7.02
C MET A 202 19.57 -2.24 -6.10
N LEU A 203 19.86 -3.47 -6.55
CA LEU A 203 20.79 -4.37 -5.88
C LEU A 203 22.03 -4.59 -6.75
N ASP A 204 23.18 -4.24 -6.20
CA ASP A 204 24.48 -4.50 -6.82
C ASP A 204 24.98 -5.89 -6.45
N VAL A 205 24.96 -6.78 -7.45
CA VAL A 205 25.47 -8.16 -7.32
C VAL A 205 26.81 -8.36 -8.03
N ALA A 206 27.29 -7.33 -8.75
CA ALA A 206 28.54 -7.37 -9.49
C ALA A 206 29.74 -7.21 -8.56
N ARG A 207 29.72 -6.20 -7.67
CA ARG A 207 30.81 -5.89 -6.73
C ARG A 207 30.98 -6.98 -5.68
N ARG A 208 29.87 -7.51 -5.16
CA ARG A 208 29.81 -8.70 -4.29
C ARG A 208 28.64 -9.57 -4.72
N PHE A 209 28.90 -10.86 -4.90
CA PHE A 209 27.86 -11.79 -5.33
C PHE A 209 26.95 -12.19 -4.18
N TYR A 210 25.63 -12.18 -4.44
CA TYR A 210 24.61 -12.69 -3.55
C TYR A 210 23.94 -13.92 -4.19
N PRO A 211 23.81 -15.05 -3.47
CA PRO A 211 23.05 -16.20 -3.95
C PRO A 211 21.58 -15.83 -4.24
N VAL A 212 20.93 -16.56 -5.14
CA VAL A 212 19.52 -16.34 -5.52
C VAL A 212 18.60 -16.19 -4.32
N GLU A 213 18.75 -17.05 -3.30
CA GLU A 213 17.92 -16.99 -2.08
C GLU A 213 18.12 -15.70 -1.28
N SER A 214 19.30 -15.08 -1.35
CA SER A 214 19.52 -13.76 -0.73
C SER A 214 18.88 -12.63 -1.55
N VAL A 215 18.85 -12.77 -2.88
CA VAL A 215 18.16 -11.82 -3.77
C VAL A 215 16.64 -11.92 -3.59
N LYS A 216 16.08 -13.13 -3.49
CA LYS A 216 14.66 -13.36 -3.18
C LYS A 216 14.28 -12.71 -1.85
N ARG A 217 15.03 -12.97 -0.78
CA ARG A 217 14.79 -12.32 0.52
C ARG A 217 14.84 -10.78 0.44
N PHE A 218 15.71 -10.23 -0.41
CA PHE A 218 15.73 -8.78 -0.66
C PHE A 218 14.47 -8.31 -1.38
N ILE A 219 13.97 -9.07 -2.36
CA ILE A 219 12.69 -8.80 -3.05
C ILE A 219 11.53 -8.85 -2.04
N ASP A 220 11.49 -9.85 -1.16
CA ASP A 220 10.44 -9.99 -0.15
C ASP A 220 10.40 -8.77 0.79
N HIS A 221 11.56 -8.30 1.24
CA HIS A 221 11.63 -7.07 2.04
C HIS A 221 11.24 -5.82 1.26
N ALA A 222 11.62 -5.72 -0.01
CA ALA A 222 11.27 -4.59 -0.87
C ALA A 222 9.74 -4.56 -1.13
N SER A 223 9.12 -5.72 -1.32
CA SER A 223 7.70 -5.84 -1.62
C SER A 223 6.81 -5.43 -0.44
N THR A 224 7.22 -5.71 0.81
CA THR A 224 6.54 -5.24 2.04
C THR A 224 6.32 -3.72 2.04
N TYR A 225 7.29 -2.97 1.49
CA TYR A 225 7.21 -1.51 1.37
C TYR A 225 6.64 -1.02 0.04
N LYS A 226 5.91 -1.88 -0.67
CA LYS A 226 5.22 -1.59 -1.94
C LYS A 226 6.14 -1.15 -3.06
N LEU A 227 7.44 -1.49 -3.01
CA LEU A 227 8.34 -1.33 -4.15
C LEU A 227 7.93 -2.32 -5.25
N ASN A 228 7.96 -1.87 -6.50
CA ASN A 228 7.43 -2.62 -7.63
C ASN A 228 8.44 -2.82 -8.77
N ALA A 229 9.67 -2.35 -8.60
CA ALA A 229 10.74 -2.55 -9.56
C ALA A 229 12.04 -3.00 -8.87
N LEU A 230 12.66 -4.03 -9.42
CA LEU A 230 13.99 -4.48 -9.03
C LEU A 230 14.98 -4.18 -10.16
N HIS A 231 15.97 -3.34 -9.88
CA HIS A 231 17.10 -3.12 -10.76
C HIS A 231 18.28 -3.96 -10.29
N LEU A 232 18.60 -5.03 -11.02
CA LEU A 232 19.80 -5.83 -10.78
C LEU A 232 20.99 -5.25 -11.56
N HIS A 233 21.97 -4.71 -10.86
CA HIS A 233 23.25 -4.30 -11.46
C HIS A 233 24.15 -5.53 -11.58
N LEU A 234 24.02 -6.22 -12.72
CA LEU A 234 24.55 -7.58 -12.94
C LEU A 234 26.03 -7.62 -13.38
N THR A 235 26.58 -6.49 -13.83
CA THR A 235 27.91 -6.45 -14.42
C THR A 235 28.64 -5.19 -13.98
N ASP A 236 29.93 -5.34 -13.67
CA ASP A 236 30.84 -4.24 -13.36
C ASP A 236 32.31 -4.68 -13.49
N ASP A 237 33.26 -3.82 -13.16
CA ASP A 237 34.69 -4.09 -13.31
C ASP A 237 35.14 -5.35 -12.55
N GLN A 238 34.54 -5.61 -11.38
CA GLN A 238 34.92 -6.69 -10.47
C GLN A 238 34.16 -8.01 -10.74
N GLY A 239 33.16 -8.01 -11.63
CA GLY A 239 32.34 -9.20 -11.80
C GLY A 239 31.27 -9.16 -12.88
N TRP A 240 31.04 -10.33 -13.48
CA TRP A 240 29.98 -10.60 -14.45
C TRP A 240 29.04 -11.71 -13.93
N ARG A 241 27.74 -11.43 -13.80
CA ARG A 241 26.81 -12.29 -13.03
C ARG A 241 25.65 -12.88 -13.82
N ILE A 242 25.68 -12.83 -15.14
CA ILE A 242 24.62 -13.38 -16.00
C ILE A 242 25.19 -14.28 -17.10
N ALA A 243 24.69 -15.50 -17.28
CA ALA A 243 25.19 -16.37 -18.33
C ALA A 243 24.84 -15.81 -19.72
N VAL A 244 25.80 -15.80 -20.64
CA VAL A 244 25.61 -15.45 -22.05
C VAL A 244 26.24 -16.55 -22.89
N ASP A 245 25.40 -17.40 -23.48
CA ASP A 245 25.85 -18.63 -24.17
C ASP A 245 26.84 -18.36 -25.32
N ALA A 246 26.70 -17.22 -26.00
CA ALA A 246 27.60 -16.82 -27.08
C ALA A 246 29.01 -16.39 -26.59
N LEU A 247 29.16 -16.08 -25.30
CA LEU A 247 30.39 -15.57 -24.67
C LEU A 247 30.63 -16.26 -23.32
N PRO A 248 30.91 -17.59 -23.32
CA PRO A 248 31.01 -18.38 -22.09
C PRO A 248 32.11 -17.89 -21.13
N GLU A 249 33.21 -17.32 -21.67
CA GLU A 249 34.31 -16.76 -20.88
C GLU A 249 33.87 -15.65 -19.91
N LEU A 250 32.76 -14.94 -20.20
CA LEU A 250 32.20 -13.94 -19.28
C LEU A 250 31.78 -14.57 -17.95
N THR A 251 31.26 -15.79 -17.96
CA THR A 251 30.93 -16.53 -16.74
C THR A 251 32.10 -17.36 -16.25
N GLU A 252 32.77 -18.12 -17.12
CA GLU A 252 33.87 -19.02 -16.73
C GLU A 252 35.07 -18.28 -16.09
N VAL A 253 35.32 -17.04 -16.50
CA VAL A 253 36.40 -16.20 -15.98
C VAL A 253 35.84 -15.02 -15.20
N GLY A 254 34.96 -14.22 -15.82
CA GLY A 254 34.47 -12.95 -15.27
C GLY A 254 33.61 -13.06 -14.00
N SER A 255 33.14 -14.25 -13.65
CA SER A 255 32.36 -14.47 -12.41
C SER A 255 33.18 -14.98 -11.22
N THR A 256 34.46 -15.33 -11.43
CA THR A 256 35.27 -16.10 -10.46
C THR A 256 35.82 -15.30 -9.28
N THR A 257 35.75 -13.97 -9.34
CA THR A 257 36.21 -13.05 -8.29
C THR A 257 35.15 -12.00 -7.96
N GLN A 258 35.44 -11.18 -6.95
CA GLN A 258 34.62 -10.07 -6.50
C GLN A 258 35.48 -9.09 -5.68
N GLU A 259 34.92 -7.95 -5.28
CA GLU A 259 35.63 -6.97 -4.47
C GLU A 259 36.08 -7.58 -3.12
N GLY A 260 37.34 -7.33 -2.74
CA GLY A 260 37.93 -7.84 -1.51
C GLY A 260 38.21 -9.35 -1.52
N TRP A 261 38.08 -10.01 -2.67
CA TRP A 261 38.42 -11.41 -2.80
C TRP A 261 39.93 -11.62 -2.71
N GLU A 262 40.36 -12.51 -1.81
CA GLU A 262 41.73 -13.01 -1.75
C GLU A 262 41.78 -14.48 -2.17
N PRO A 263 42.77 -14.89 -2.97
CA PRO A 263 42.99 -16.30 -3.25
C PRO A 263 43.20 -17.09 -1.94
N ARG A 264 42.56 -18.26 -1.81
CA ARG A 264 42.72 -19.16 -0.65
C ARG A 264 44.18 -19.46 -0.30
N SER A 265 45.10 -19.40 -1.26
CA SER A 265 46.54 -19.58 -1.04
C SER A 265 47.22 -18.48 -0.21
N ARG A 266 46.65 -17.28 -0.11
CA ARG A 266 47.20 -16.15 0.68
C ARG A 266 46.58 -16.00 2.07
N GLN A 267 45.36 -16.51 2.27
CA GLN A 267 44.69 -16.49 3.59
C GLN A 267 45.37 -17.40 4.63
N ALA A 268 46.08 -18.45 4.20
CA ALA A 268 46.79 -19.37 5.10
C ALA A 268 48.07 -18.77 5.73
N THR A 269 48.55 -17.62 5.24
CA THR A 269 49.79 -16.98 5.72
C THR A 269 49.54 -15.79 6.65
N ALA A 270 48.27 -15.45 6.92
CA ALA A 270 47.88 -14.29 7.73
C ALA A 270 47.08 -14.73 8.97
N ARG A 271 47.72 -15.49 9.87
CA ARG A 271 47.33 -15.53 11.29
C ARG A 271 48.61 -15.57 12.15
N PRO A 272 48.86 -14.58 13.02
CA PRO A 272 49.80 -14.74 14.13
C PRO A 272 49.28 -15.74 15.17
#